data_AF-A0A2A7WU22-F1
#
_entry.id   AF-A0A2A7WU22-F1
#
_cell.length_a   1.000
_cell.length_b   1.000
_cell.length_c   1.000
_cell.angle_alpha   90.00
_cell.angle_beta   90.00
_cell.angle_gamma   90.00
#
_symmetry.space_group_name_H-M   'P 1'
#
loop_
_entity.id
_entity.type
_entity.pdbx_description
1 polymer ?
#
loop_
_entity_poly.entity_id
_entity_poly.type
_entity_poly.pdbx_seq_one_letter_code
_entity_poly.pdbx_strand_id
1 'polypeptide(L)'
;MAEDIIGKRFESHSGGWFTVIRKTEKKQSTAYLYEIEFDEYNGVKYKSYYTKGHINMGRGRNPYYPTVYGIGYVGNVIASDHKYIYTRWSAMLRRCYCDTSKKHKNYRAEGITVCDRWHSFENFLNDFPLIEGYDEANLSKLDLDKDVKFFNNKIYSLENCMLVLKDVNIRERWDRWKKSKTIENVNCEL
;
A
#
# COMPACT_ATOMS: atom_id res chain seq x y z
N MET A 1 -37.66 16.80 15.06
CA MET A 1 -37.54 15.36 14.77
C MET A 1 -36.08 15.00 14.87
N ALA A 2 -35.70 14.07 15.75
CA ALA A 2 -34.32 13.59 15.82
C ALA A 2 -33.92 13.04 14.45
N GLU A 3 -32.78 13.48 13.94
CA GLU A 3 -32.25 12.94 12.69
C GLU A 3 -31.80 11.53 12.95
N ASP A 4 -32.61 10.60 12.46
CA ASP A 4 -32.67 9.16 12.76
C ASP A 4 -31.36 8.38 12.64
N ILE A 5 -30.28 8.94 12.10
CA ILE A 5 -28.99 8.27 11.93
C ILE A 5 -27.87 8.81 12.81
N ILE A 6 -28.05 9.96 13.48
CA ILE A 6 -27.00 10.55 14.33
C ILE A 6 -26.72 9.61 15.52
N GLY A 7 -25.43 9.40 15.82
CA GLY A 7 -24.95 8.48 16.85
C GLY A 7 -24.98 7.00 16.46
N LYS A 8 -25.53 6.65 15.29
CA LYS A 8 -25.54 5.26 14.80
C LYS A 8 -24.23 4.91 14.12
N ARG A 9 -23.91 3.62 14.18
CA ARG A 9 -22.70 3.02 13.62
C ARG A 9 -23.02 2.29 12.32
N PHE A 10 -22.15 2.42 11.33
CA PHE A 10 -22.30 1.83 10.00
C PHE A 10 -20.97 1.23 9.54
N GLU A 11 -21.03 0.28 8.62
CA GLU A 11 -19.85 -0.31 8.00
C GLU A 11 -19.70 0.20 6.56
N SER A 12 -18.48 0.55 6.19
CA SER A 12 -18.12 0.88 4.81
C SER A 12 -17.53 -0.32 4.09
N HIS A 13 -17.84 -0.44 2.79
CA HIS A 13 -17.20 -1.42 1.90
C HIS A 13 -15.67 -1.27 1.79
N SER A 14 -15.12 -0.08 2.04
CA SER A 14 -13.70 0.22 1.82
C SER A 14 -13.13 1.24 2.83
N GLY A 15 -13.68 1.27 4.04
CA GLY A 15 -13.28 2.24 5.06
C GLY A 15 -13.41 1.75 6.50
N GLY A 16 -13.89 0.52 6.70
CA GLY A 16 -14.17 -0.01 8.02
C GLY A 16 -15.42 0.61 8.65
N TRP A 17 -15.51 0.50 9.97
CA TRP A 17 -16.65 1.01 10.73
C TRP A 17 -16.53 2.52 10.98
N PHE A 18 -17.68 3.19 11.05
CA PHE A 18 -17.76 4.62 11.38
C PHE A 18 -19.04 4.97 12.14
N THR A 19 -19.02 6.10 12.82
CA THR A 19 -20.16 6.68 13.53
C THR A 19 -20.59 7.99 12.89
N VAL A 20 -21.91 8.20 12.75
CA VAL A 20 -22.46 9.48 12.28
C VAL A 20 -22.46 10.48 13.42
N ILE A 21 -21.70 11.56 13.29
CA ILE A 21 -21.48 12.53 14.37
C ILE A 21 -22.57 13.59 14.41
N ARG A 22 -22.86 14.20 13.26
CA ARG A 22 -23.86 15.26 13.14
C ARG A 22 -24.25 15.48 11.68
N LYS A 23 -25.41 16.08 11.46
CA LYS A 23 -25.71 16.74 10.19
C LYS A 23 -25.03 18.10 10.11
N THR A 24 -24.66 18.49 8.91
CA THR A 24 -24.08 19.79 8.59
C THR A 24 -25.08 20.63 7.79
N GLU A 25 -24.82 21.93 7.70
CA GLU A 25 -25.57 22.83 6.82
C GLU A 25 -25.16 22.67 5.34
N LYS A 26 -24.01 22.04 5.08
CA LYS A 26 -23.49 21.80 3.73
C LYS A 26 -24.37 20.80 3.00
N LYS A 27 -24.57 21.04 1.70
CA LYS A 27 -25.35 20.18 0.82
C LYS A 27 -24.52 19.69 -0.36
N GLN A 28 -24.83 18.48 -0.82
CA GLN A 28 -24.44 17.97 -2.12
C GLN A 28 -25.71 17.86 -2.96
N SER A 29 -25.83 18.70 -3.98
CA SER A 29 -27.10 18.95 -4.66
C SER A 29 -28.17 19.38 -3.64
N THR A 30 -29.28 18.67 -3.53
CA THR A 30 -30.36 18.98 -2.58
C THR A 30 -30.19 18.31 -1.21
N ALA A 31 -29.31 17.32 -1.08
CA ALA A 31 -29.15 16.50 0.12
C ALA A 31 -28.12 17.08 1.08
N TYR A 32 -28.45 17.12 2.38
CA TYR A 32 -27.51 17.51 3.42
C TYR A 32 -26.39 16.48 3.61
N LEU A 33 -25.19 17.00 3.89
CA LEU A 33 -24.04 16.20 4.30
C LEU A 33 -24.04 15.98 5.80
N TYR A 34 -23.65 14.78 6.21
CA TYR A 34 -23.41 14.38 7.57
C TYR A 34 -21.91 14.17 7.76
N GLU A 35 -21.39 14.68 8.87
CA GLU A 35 -20.04 14.37 9.32
C GLU A 35 -20.03 12.97 9.94
N ILE A 36 -19.12 12.14 9.48
CA ILE A 36 -18.86 10.80 10.03
C ILE A 36 -17.42 10.75 10.55
N GLU A 37 -17.18 9.93 11.56
CA GLU A 37 -15.85 9.59 12.07
C GLU A 37 -15.66 8.08 11.96
N PHE A 38 -14.64 7.65 11.22
CA PHE A 38 -14.23 6.26 11.16
C PHE A 38 -13.54 5.84 12.47
N ASP A 39 -13.63 4.55 12.79
CA ASP A 39 -12.77 3.94 13.79
C ASP A 39 -11.29 4.21 13.44
N GLU A 40 -10.41 4.09 14.43
CA GLU A 40 -9.00 4.39 14.22
C GLU A 40 -8.34 3.29 13.36
N TYR A 41 -7.68 3.71 12.28
CA TYR A 41 -6.88 2.83 11.43
C TYR A 41 -5.51 3.44 11.21
N ASN A 42 -4.46 2.64 11.39
CA ASN A 42 -3.07 3.06 11.23
C ASN A 42 -2.73 4.34 12.02
N GLY A 43 -3.26 4.43 13.25
CA GLY A 43 -3.06 5.56 14.16
C GLY A 43 -3.85 6.82 13.84
N VAL A 44 -4.83 6.76 12.92
CA VAL A 44 -5.60 7.92 12.47
C VAL A 44 -7.10 7.70 12.64
N LYS A 45 -7.75 8.61 13.39
CA LYS A 45 -9.20 8.81 13.36
C LYS A 45 -9.56 9.77 12.24
N TYR A 46 -10.18 9.24 11.19
CA TYR A 46 -10.48 10.01 9.99
C TYR A 46 -11.93 10.49 9.97
N LYS A 47 -12.14 11.78 9.69
CA LYS A 47 -13.46 12.37 9.50
C LYS A 47 -13.74 12.65 8.05
N SER A 48 -14.99 12.47 7.64
CA SER A 48 -15.42 12.76 6.27
C SER A 48 -16.90 13.12 6.22
N TYR A 49 -17.38 13.52 5.04
CA TYR A 49 -18.72 14.07 4.84
C TYR A 49 -19.46 13.33 3.75
N TYR A 50 -20.64 12.79 4.08
CA TYR A 50 -21.45 12.00 3.15
C TYR A 50 -22.93 12.36 3.26
N THR A 51 -23.66 12.20 2.16
CA THR A 51 -25.13 12.24 2.21
C THR A 51 -25.65 11.02 2.97
N LYS A 52 -26.85 11.13 3.56
CA LYS A 52 -27.51 10.00 4.24
C LYS A 52 -27.62 8.76 3.33
N GLY A 53 -27.92 8.95 2.05
CA GLY A 53 -27.97 7.86 1.07
C GLY A 53 -26.62 7.14 0.92
N HIS A 54 -25.51 7.88 0.83
CA HIS A 54 -24.16 7.29 0.75
C HIS A 54 -23.75 6.56 2.02
N ILE A 55 -24.16 7.06 3.20
CA ILE A 55 -23.94 6.40 4.49
C ILE A 55 -24.66 5.05 4.52
N ASN A 56 -25.96 5.03 4.18
CA ASN A 56 -26.77 3.81 4.19
C ASN A 56 -26.27 2.77 3.17
N MET A 57 -25.62 3.20 2.09
CA MET A 57 -25.01 2.33 1.08
C MET A 57 -23.57 1.91 1.41
N GLY A 58 -23.02 2.26 2.59
CA GLY A 58 -21.66 1.89 2.98
C GLY A 58 -20.57 2.50 2.07
N ARG A 59 -20.82 3.66 1.45
CA ARG A 59 -19.89 4.29 0.46
C ARG A 59 -18.82 5.19 1.09
N GLY A 60 -18.78 5.27 2.41
CA GLY A 60 -17.73 6.00 3.12
C GLY A 60 -16.35 5.49 2.71
N ARG A 61 -15.33 6.33 2.56
CA ARG A 61 -13.96 5.90 2.28
C ARG A 61 -13.04 6.45 3.35
N ASN A 62 -12.17 5.60 3.86
CA ASN A 62 -11.10 5.98 4.76
C ASN A 62 -9.75 5.72 4.07
N PRO A 63 -8.96 6.76 3.74
CA PRO A 63 -7.68 6.58 3.04
C PRO A 63 -6.63 5.82 3.86
N TYR A 64 -6.83 5.70 5.18
CA TYR A 64 -5.98 4.95 6.09
C TYR A 64 -6.47 3.52 6.31
N TYR A 65 -7.58 3.10 5.71
CA TYR A 65 -8.05 1.73 5.79
C TYR A 65 -7.26 0.82 4.81
N PRO A 66 -6.75 -0.35 5.24
CA PRO A 66 -5.94 -1.22 4.41
C PRO A 66 -6.78 -1.89 3.31
N THR A 67 -6.67 -1.38 2.09
CA THR A 67 -7.44 -1.86 0.92
C THR A 67 -6.56 -2.59 -0.10
N VAL A 68 -5.23 -2.46 -0.01
CA VAL A 68 -4.28 -2.97 -1.01
C VAL A 68 -3.54 -4.18 -0.44
N TYR A 69 -3.90 -5.37 -0.92
CA TYR A 69 -3.39 -6.67 -0.43
C TYR A 69 -3.55 -6.87 1.09
N GLY A 70 -4.57 -6.26 1.69
CA GLY A 70 -4.93 -6.43 3.10
C GLY A 70 -4.05 -5.69 4.11
N ILE A 71 -3.01 -4.97 3.66
CA ILE A 71 -2.09 -4.24 4.54
C ILE A 71 -1.75 -2.84 4.04
N GLY A 72 -1.71 -2.64 2.72
CA GLY A 72 -1.41 -1.35 2.12
C GLY A 72 -2.60 -0.40 2.16
N TYR A 73 -2.33 0.86 2.46
CA TYR A 73 -3.30 1.97 2.47
C TYR A 73 -2.71 3.20 1.78
N VAL A 74 -3.58 4.08 1.26
CA VAL A 74 -3.15 5.17 0.39
C VAL A 74 -2.60 6.36 1.19
N GLY A 75 -3.24 6.69 2.31
CA GLY A 75 -2.96 7.95 3.02
C GLY A 75 -3.58 9.16 2.31
N ASN A 76 -3.20 10.36 2.74
CA ASN A 76 -3.84 11.61 2.33
C ASN A 76 -3.30 12.17 0.99
N VAL A 77 -3.19 11.31 -0.02
CA VAL A 77 -2.66 11.65 -1.34
C VAL A 77 -3.55 11.12 -2.48
N ILE A 78 -3.45 11.75 -3.65
CA ILE A 78 -4.16 11.32 -4.86
C ILE A 78 -3.26 10.36 -5.64
N ALA A 79 -3.44 9.05 -5.43
CA ALA A 79 -2.61 8.03 -6.08
C ALA A 79 -2.62 8.09 -7.63
N SER A 80 -3.70 8.60 -8.24
CA SER A 80 -3.80 8.74 -9.70
C SER A 80 -2.83 9.76 -10.30
N ASP A 81 -2.29 10.68 -9.49
CA ASP A 81 -1.32 11.67 -9.93
C ASP A 81 0.11 11.09 -9.95
N HIS A 82 0.29 9.94 -9.29
CA HIS A 82 1.58 9.27 -9.10
C HIS A 82 1.55 7.83 -9.61
N LYS A 83 0.85 7.56 -10.72
CA LYS A 83 0.60 6.20 -11.26
C LYS A 83 1.86 5.33 -11.34
N TYR A 84 2.97 5.95 -11.76
CA TYR A 84 4.25 5.24 -11.89
C TYR A 84 4.73 4.69 -10.55
N ILE A 85 4.83 5.55 -9.55
CA ILE A 85 5.29 5.22 -8.19
C ILE A 85 4.30 4.27 -7.52
N TYR A 86 3.00 4.51 -7.67
CA TYR A 86 1.94 3.64 -7.16
C TYR A 86 2.03 2.22 -7.71
N THR A 87 2.35 2.06 -9.00
CA THR A 87 2.53 0.75 -9.62
C THR A 87 3.69 -0.02 -8.97
N ARG A 88 4.78 0.66 -8.59
CA ARG A 88 5.91 0.03 -7.90
C ARG A 88 5.58 -0.36 -6.47
N TRP A 89 4.94 0.54 -5.74
CA TRP A 89 4.45 0.29 -4.39
C TRP A 89 3.48 -0.90 -4.35
N SER A 90 2.47 -0.89 -5.23
CA SER A 90 1.50 -1.99 -5.33
C SER A 90 2.17 -3.30 -5.74
N ALA A 91 3.12 -3.28 -6.69
CA ALA A 91 3.85 -4.47 -7.08
C ALA A 91 4.72 -5.02 -5.93
N MET A 92 5.34 -4.15 -5.13
CA MET A 92 6.09 -4.52 -3.93
C MET A 92 5.18 -5.22 -2.91
N LEU A 93 4.05 -4.61 -2.54
CA LEU A 93 3.09 -5.21 -1.61
C LEU A 93 2.52 -6.53 -2.15
N ARG A 94 2.23 -6.61 -3.45
CA ARG A 94 1.75 -7.85 -4.09
C ARG A 94 2.73 -9.00 -3.89
N ARG A 95 4.04 -8.75 -4.06
CA ARG A 95 5.07 -9.77 -3.87
C ARG A 95 5.10 -10.29 -2.44
N CYS A 96 4.86 -9.43 -1.45
CA CYS A 96 4.96 -9.79 -0.04
C CYS A 96 3.66 -10.38 0.54
N TYR A 97 2.49 -9.96 0.04
CA TYR A 97 1.22 -10.19 0.75
C TYR A 97 0.10 -10.83 -0.09
N CYS A 98 0.24 -10.93 -1.42
CA CYS A 98 -0.81 -11.53 -2.25
C CYS A 98 -0.81 -13.06 -2.18
N ASP A 99 -1.93 -13.64 -1.72
CA ASP A 99 -2.08 -15.08 -1.44
C ASP A 99 -2.51 -15.91 -2.68
N THR A 100 -3.06 -15.27 -3.72
CA THR A 100 -3.79 -15.96 -4.79
C THR A 100 -2.93 -16.41 -5.99
N SER A 101 -1.63 -16.13 -5.97
CA SER A 101 -0.74 -16.40 -7.11
C SER A 101 0.12 -17.65 -6.86
N LYS A 102 -0.04 -18.69 -7.69
CA LYS A 102 0.86 -19.86 -7.72
C LYS A 102 2.35 -19.48 -7.90
N LYS A 103 2.65 -18.31 -8.48
CA LYS A 103 4.02 -17.75 -8.64
C LYS A 103 4.54 -17.00 -7.39
N HIS A 104 3.68 -16.66 -6.43
CA HIS A 104 4.04 -15.88 -5.23
C HIS A 104 3.94 -16.66 -3.91
N LYS A 105 3.51 -17.93 -3.94
CA LYS A 105 3.59 -18.85 -2.79
C LYS A 105 5.00 -18.88 -2.16
N ASN A 106 6.05 -18.75 -2.96
CA ASN A 106 7.44 -18.79 -2.49
C ASN A 106 7.85 -17.52 -1.73
N TYR A 107 7.30 -16.35 -2.05
CA TYR A 107 7.74 -15.07 -1.45
C TYR A 107 7.29 -14.91 0.03
N ARG A 108 6.07 -15.35 0.37
CA ARG A 108 5.66 -15.46 1.79
C ARG A 108 6.39 -16.58 2.50
N ALA A 109 6.63 -17.72 1.83
CA ALA A 109 7.38 -18.84 2.40
C ALA A 109 8.84 -18.48 2.73
N GLU A 110 9.42 -17.53 1.99
CA GLU A 110 10.78 -17.02 2.23
C GLU A 110 10.85 -15.94 3.32
N GLY A 111 9.70 -15.43 3.81
CA GLY A 111 9.63 -14.40 4.86
C GLY A 111 9.93 -12.98 4.36
N ILE A 112 9.61 -12.68 3.09
CA ILE A 112 9.83 -11.35 2.51
C ILE A 112 8.72 -10.38 2.96
N THR A 113 9.11 -9.22 3.48
CA THR A 113 8.21 -8.23 4.07
C THR A 113 8.52 -6.80 3.58
N VAL A 114 7.66 -5.86 3.96
CA VAL A 114 7.82 -4.42 3.75
C VAL A 114 7.79 -3.76 5.13
N CYS A 115 8.68 -2.78 5.38
CA CYS A 115 8.65 -2.02 6.63
C CYS A 115 7.29 -1.31 6.82
N ASP A 116 6.87 -1.13 8.07
CA ASP A 116 5.54 -0.60 8.41
C ASP A 116 5.29 0.79 7.80
N ARG A 117 6.33 1.62 7.75
CA ARG A 117 6.27 2.95 7.13
C ARG A 117 5.78 2.89 5.68
N TRP A 118 6.23 1.90 4.91
CA TRP A 118 5.90 1.72 3.49
C TRP A 118 4.59 0.94 3.25
N HIS A 119 3.86 0.57 4.31
CA HIS A 119 2.46 0.14 4.16
C HIS A 119 1.55 1.32 3.76
N SER A 120 1.97 2.55 4.08
CA SER A 120 1.37 3.80 3.57
C SER A 120 1.96 4.17 2.20
N PHE A 121 1.12 4.34 1.18
CA PHE A 121 1.56 4.86 -0.10
C PHE A 121 2.05 6.31 0.01
N GLU A 122 1.42 7.16 0.81
CA GLU A 122 1.86 8.53 1.09
C GLU A 122 3.30 8.56 1.62
N ASN A 123 3.65 7.72 2.59
CA ASN A 123 5.02 7.64 3.10
C ASN A 123 5.98 7.09 2.05
N PHE A 124 5.59 6.03 1.33
CA PHE A 124 6.40 5.48 0.25
C PHE A 124 6.67 6.53 -0.84
N LEU A 125 5.66 7.33 -1.20
CA LEU A 125 5.78 8.41 -2.17
C LEU A 125 6.77 9.48 -1.71
N ASN A 126 6.72 9.87 -0.44
CA ASN A 126 7.66 10.82 0.16
C ASN A 126 9.09 10.28 0.21
N ASP A 127 9.25 8.98 0.46
CA ASP A 127 10.57 8.33 0.54
C ASP A 127 11.13 7.97 -0.84
N PHE A 128 10.28 7.79 -1.86
CA PHE A 128 10.67 7.34 -3.20
C PHE A 128 11.83 8.15 -3.83
N PRO A 129 11.86 9.49 -3.79
CA PRO A 129 12.98 10.27 -4.32
C PRO A 129 14.27 10.15 -3.48
N LEU A 130 14.19 9.62 -2.25
CA LEU A 130 15.34 9.40 -1.37
C LEU A 130 15.99 8.02 -1.60
N ILE A 131 15.34 7.14 -2.38
CA ILE A 131 15.87 5.81 -2.67
C ILE A 131 17.09 5.97 -3.57
N GLU A 132 18.18 5.30 -3.22
CA GLU A 132 19.41 5.30 -4.00
C GLU A 132 19.15 4.84 -5.44
N GLY A 133 19.74 5.54 -6.42
CA GLY A 133 19.51 5.31 -7.85
C GLY A 133 18.25 6.00 -8.40
N TYR A 134 17.58 6.84 -7.61
CA TYR A 134 16.52 7.71 -8.12
C TYR A 134 17.02 8.63 -9.22
N ASP A 135 16.31 8.62 -10.35
CA ASP A 135 16.53 9.50 -11.48
C ASP A 135 15.16 9.91 -12.03
N GLU A 136 14.79 11.17 -11.78
CA GLU A 136 13.51 11.74 -12.21
C GLU A 136 13.33 11.71 -13.73
N ALA A 137 14.41 11.94 -14.49
CA ALA A 137 14.36 11.97 -15.95
C ALA A 137 14.16 10.57 -16.56
N ASN A 138 14.54 9.51 -15.84
CA ASN A 138 14.45 8.13 -16.30
C ASN A 138 13.52 7.24 -15.45
N LEU A 139 12.60 7.83 -14.68
CA LEU A 139 11.70 7.09 -13.79
C LEU A 139 11.12 5.82 -14.42
N SER A 140 10.58 5.93 -15.64
CA SER A 140 9.94 4.82 -16.35
C SER A 140 10.85 3.61 -16.62
N LYS A 141 12.17 3.79 -16.57
CA LYS A 141 13.20 2.77 -16.79
C LYS A 141 13.71 2.14 -15.49
N LEU A 142 13.33 2.68 -14.33
CA LEU A 142 13.78 2.18 -13.04
C LEU A 142 12.86 1.07 -12.50
N ASP A 143 13.39 0.18 -11.70
CA ASP A 143 12.69 -0.84 -10.92
C ASP A 143 13.16 -0.76 -9.47
N LEU A 144 12.23 -0.95 -8.53
CA LEU A 144 12.55 -1.09 -7.11
C LEU A 144 13.04 -2.52 -6.82
N ASP A 145 14.26 -2.65 -6.32
CA ASP A 145 14.89 -3.91 -5.91
C ASP A 145 15.48 -3.79 -4.48
N LYS A 146 15.38 -4.86 -3.68
CA LYS A 146 15.85 -4.92 -2.27
C LYS A 146 17.15 -5.71 -2.08
N ASP A 147 17.59 -6.40 -3.12
CA ASP A 147 18.62 -7.44 -3.11
C ASP A 147 19.92 -6.96 -3.79
N VAL A 148 19.86 -5.89 -4.58
CA VAL A 148 21.03 -5.28 -5.24
C VAL A 148 22.06 -4.80 -4.21
N LYS A 149 21.60 -4.15 -3.12
CA LYS A 149 22.46 -3.68 -2.03
C LYS A 149 22.91 -4.82 -1.12
N PHE A 150 21.97 -5.70 -0.77
CA PHE A 150 22.17 -6.73 0.24
C PHE A 150 21.65 -8.06 -0.31
N PHE A 151 22.58 -8.96 -0.64
CA PHE A 151 22.21 -10.28 -1.14
C PHE A 151 21.34 -11.03 -0.13
N ASN A 152 20.25 -11.65 -0.62
CA ASN A 152 19.29 -12.41 0.19
C ASN A 152 18.56 -11.59 1.28
N ASN A 153 18.49 -10.28 1.12
CA ASN A 153 17.70 -9.45 2.01
C ASN A 153 16.19 -9.74 1.83
N LYS A 154 15.44 -9.66 2.93
CA LYS A 154 14.02 -10.02 2.96
C LYS A 154 13.11 -8.81 3.14
N ILE A 155 13.64 -7.64 3.45
CA ILE A 155 12.83 -6.48 3.83
C ILE A 155 12.95 -5.37 2.79
N TYR A 156 11.83 -4.97 2.21
CA TYR A 156 11.73 -3.70 1.48
C TYR A 156 11.66 -2.54 2.47
N SER A 157 12.65 -1.65 2.41
CA SER A 157 12.72 -0.40 3.18
C SER A 157 13.60 0.61 2.44
N LEU A 158 13.63 1.86 2.90
CA LEU A 158 14.45 2.92 2.29
C LEU A 158 15.95 2.56 2.30
N GLU A 159 16.42 1.98 3.40
CA GLU A 159 17.82 1.62 3.63
C GLU A 159 18.24 0.45 2.72
N ASN A 160 17.31 -0.48 2.50
CA ASN A 160 17.55 -1.75 1.83
C ASN A 160 17.35 -1.68 0.31
N CYS A 161 16.54 -0.74 -0.15
CA CYS A 161 16.16 -0.66 -1.56
C CYS A 161 17.07 0.23 -2.39
N MET A 162 17.11 -0.11 -3.67
CA MET A 162 17.71 0.68 -4.74
C MET A 162 16.75 0.73 -5.92
N LEU A 163 16.75 1.85 -6.64
CA LEU A 163 16.18 1.99 -7.96
C LEU A 163 17.25 1.64 -8.99
N VAL A 164 17.00 0.59 -9.77
CA VAL A 164 17.92 0.10 -10.79
C VAL A 164 17.27 0.13 -12.15
N LEU A 165 18.06 0.31 -13.22
CA LEU A 165 17.55 0.15 -14.58
C LEU A 165 16.99 -1.27 -14.76
N LYS A 166 15.84 -1.39 -15.44
CA LYS A 166 15.16 -2.67 -15.69
C LYS A 166 16.10 -3.75 -16.24
N ASP A 167 16.97 -3.38 -17.17
CA ASP A 167 17.89 -4.33 -17.81
C ASP A 167 18.95 -4.86 -16.82
N VAL A 168 19.42 -3.99 -15.92
CA VAL A 168 20.33 -4.37 -14.82
C VAL A 168 19.62 -5.30 -13.85
N ASN A 169 18.38 -4.97 -13.47
CA ASN A 169 17.58 -5.81 -12.56
C ASN A 169 17.39 -7.24 -13.10
N ILE A 170 17.09 -7.37 -14.39
CA ILE A 170 16.95 -8.68 -15.05
C ILE A 170 18.26 -9.46 -14.96
N ARG A 171 19.39 -8.85 -15.30
CA ARG A 171 20.71 -9.49 -15.26
C ARG A 171 21.08 -9.95 -13.85
N GLU A 172 20.95 -9.06 -12.87
CA GLU A 172 21.24 -9.35 -11.46
C GLU A 172 20.39 -10.50 -10.92
N ARG A 173 19.11 -10.57 -11.31
CA ARG A 173 18.24 -11.69 -10.94
C ARG A 173 18.75 -13.03 -11.45
N TRP A 174 19.24 -13.08 -12.69
CA TRP A 174 19.82 -14.30 -13.28
C TRP A 174 21.11 -14.72 -12.55
N ASP A 175 21.98 -13.77 -12.22
CA ASP A 175 23.23 -14.07 -11.54
C ASP A 175 23.00 -14.51 -10.08
N ARG A 176 22.01 -13.92 -9.39
CA ARG A 176 21.55 -14.37 -8.07
C ARG A 176 21.01 -15.80 -8.10
N TRP A 177 20.19 -16.15 -9.10
CA TRP A 177 19.64 -17.50 -9.27
C TRP A 177 20.73 -18.56 -9.52
N LYS A 178 21.78 -18.21 -10.27
CA LYS A 178 22.94 -19.11 -10.45
C LYS A 178 23.66 -19.34 -9.12
N LYS A 179 23.94 -18.28 -8.35
CA LYS A 179 24.60 -18.36 -7.04
C LYS A 179 23.82 -19.20 -6.03
N SER A 180 22.49 -19.05 -5.96
CA SER A 180 21.67 -19.82 -5.03
C SER A 180 21.73 -21.33 -5.31
N LYS A 181 21.72 -21.73 -6.59
CA LYS A 181 21.88 -23.13 -7.00
C LYS A 181 23.24 -23.71 -6.66
N THR A 182 24.31 -22.93 -6.77
CA THR A 182 25.64 -23.37 -6.37
C THR A 182 25.71 -23.64 -4.87
N ILE A 183 25.08 -22.80 -4.03
CA ILE A 183 25.06 -22.96 -2.58
C ILE A 183 24.24 -24.18 -2.14
N GLU A 184 23.09 -24.44 -2.77
CA GLU A 184 22.27 -25.64 -2.49
C GLU A 184 23.03 -26.95 -2.79
N ASN A 185 23.80 -26.98 -3.88
CA ASN A 185 24.58 -28.16 -4.24
C ASN A 185 25.71 -28.45 -3.25
N VAL A 186 26.37 -27.41 -2.71
CA VAL A 186 27.43 -27.59 -1.69
C VAL A 186 26.87 -28.15 -0.38
N ASN A 187 25.64 -27.80 -0.02
CA ASN A 187 25.00 -28.27 1.22
C ASN A 187 24.38 -29.67 1.14
N CYS A 188 24.27 -30.28 -0.05
CA CYS A 188 23.81 -31.68 -0.21
C CYS A 188 24.96 -32.70 -0.27
N GLU A 189 26.22 -32.25 -0.29
CA GLU A 189 27.42 -33.10 -0.32
C GLU A 189 28.09 -33.24 1.07
N LEU A 190 27.47 -32.70 2.12
CA LEU A 190 27.85 -32.84 3.53
C LEU A 190 26.81 -33.68 4.30
#